data_AF-A0A2E0R2I3-F1
#
_entry.id   AF-A0A2E0R2I3-F1
#
_cell.length_a   1.000
_cell.length_b   1.000
_cell.length_c   1.000
_cell.angle_alpha   90.00
_cell.angle_beta   90.00
_cell.angle_gamma   90.00
#
_symmetry.space_group_name_H-M   'P 1'
#
loop_
_entity.id
_entity.type
_entity.pdbx_description
1 polymer ?
#
loop_
_entity_poly.entity_id
_entity_poly.type
_entity_poly.pdbx_seq_one_letter_code
_entity_poly.pdbx_strand_id
1 'polypeptide(L)'
;MKLWFLIVASLVTGSFQSVNSSDLDQLQFDGATLVQVVEYMREKAKEPRMRNIICDPRIDTERKVTLYLNHISMGNALMCLLDHADLDYRLDEHAVVIVPKWEGELGKRKPHPAESIARFPDVSKSAGCLFDHVEFADVPIKDVVRYISDRSVEVNPEMGGINVVFNHYVDPDMSVSLDLKQVTVARLLYRISQLTQLEIRPEPFAICLDPPGTKALSEARRKLRRRDRLAKLSESGGNSGKMRGKGYTIGRIPNDPRSPTHPDYVGSSADDIRTRTNALNNVYKWVNGKWTFVRYGSGDPHHPTLDENGRRLITPNLDAASLR
;
A
#
# COMPACT_ATOMS: atom_id res chain seq x y z
N MET A 1 23.85 -29.41 42.26
CA MET A 1 22.53 -28.98 41.76
C MET A 1 22.74 -27.79 40.82
N LYS A 2 22.54 -27.97 39.50
CA LYS A 2 22.74 -26.90 38.50
C LYS A 2 21.38 -26.30 38.15
N LEU A 3 21.14 -25.07 38.59
CA LEU A 3 19.95 -24.27 38.26
C LEU A 3 20.09 -23.77 36.80
N TRP A 4 19.20 -24.22 35.92
CA TRP A 4 19.06 -23.66 34.58
C TRP A 4 18.18 -22.42 34.65
N PHE A 5 18.74 -21.25 34.35
CA PHE A 5 17.98 -20.04 34.09
C PHE A 5 17.39 -20.11 32.68
N LEU A 6 16.08 -20.33 32.61
CA LEU A 6 15.30 -20.30 31.38
C LEU A 6 14.90 -18.84 31.13
N ILE A 7 15.67 -18.14 30.29
CA ILE A 7 15.30 -16.81 29.80
C ILE A 7 14.21 -17.01 28.74
N VAL A 8 12.95 -16.85 29.13
CA VAL A 8 11.82 -16.77 28.21
C VAL A 8 11.87 -15.39 27.56
N ALA A 9 12.47 -15.32 26.37
CA ALA A 9 12.37 -14.15 25.50
C ALA A 9 10.95 -14.08 24.93
N SER A 10 10.06 -13.36 25.60
CA SER A 10 8.77 -12.97 25.06
C SER A 10 9.00 -12.00 23.89
N LEU A 11 8.91 -12.52 22.67
CA LEU A 11 8.70 -11.67 21.50
C LEU A 11 7.38 -10.92 21.69
N VAL A 12 7.46 -9.65 22.09
CA VAL A 12 6.35 -8.70 22.02
C VAL A 12 6.11 -8.41 20.55
N THR A 13 5.49 -9.35 19.84
CA THR A 13 4.64 -8.96 18.71
C THR A 13 3.50 -8.20 19.33
N GLY A 14 3.51 -6.87 19.22
CA GLY A 14 2.41 -6.00 19.61
C GLY A 14 1.20 -6.28 18.72
N SER A 15 0.58 -7.44 18.91
CA SER A 15 -0.82 -7.64 18.58
C SER A 15 -1.55 -6.53 19.33
N PHE A 16 -2.35 -5.74 18.63
CA PHE A 16 -3.39 -4.92 19.24
C PHE A 16 -4.31 -5.91 19.97
N GLN A 17 -3.95 -6.33 21.19
CA GLN A 17 -4.80 -7.15 22.04
C GLN A 17 -5.96 -6.23 22.38
N SER A 18 -7.07 -6.45 21.66
CA SER A 18 -8.46 -6.28 22.11
C SER A 18 -8.56 -5.47 23.42
N VAL A 19 -8.27 -4.17 23.35
CA VAL A 19 -8.67 -3.25 24.40
C VAL A 19 -10.18 -3.25 24.25
N ASN A 20 -10.89 -3.88 25.20
CA ASN A 20 -12.36 -4.00 25.24
C ASN A 20 -12.98 -2.75 24.65
N SER A 21 -13.33 -2.85 23.36
CA SER A 21 -13.58 -1.69 22.54
C SER A 21 -15.03 -1.33 22.74
N SER A 22 -15.28 -0.05 22.98
CA SER A 22 -16.57 0.54 22.73
C SER A 22 -16.88 0.26 21.26
N ASP A 23 -17.65 -0.80 21.02
CA ASP A 23 -18.08 -1.17 19.69
C ASP A 23 -19.04 -0.08 19.23
N LEU A 24 -18.72 0.54 18.09
CA LEU A 24 -19.54 1.57 17.49
C LEU A 24 -20.56 0.85 16.61
N ASP A 25 -21.84 1.09 16.86
CA ASP A 25 -22.92 0.58 16.01
C ASP A 25 -22.73 1.06 14.56
N GLN A 26 -22.47 2.36 14.41
CA GLN A 26 -22.27 2.99 13.12
C GLN A 26 -21.29 4.17 13.23
N LEU A 27 -20.43 4.31 12.23
CA LEU A 27 -19.52 5.42 12.04
C LEU A 27 -19.63 5.92 10.60
N GLN A 28 -20.14 7.14 10.44
CA GLN A 28 -20.36 7.75 9.13
C GLN A 28 -19.72 9.13 9.05
N PHE A 29 -18.88 9.32 8.04
CA PHE A 29 -18.31 10.60 7.66
C PHE A 29 -18.49 10.79 6.16
N ASP A 30 -19.03 11.93 5.76
CA ASP A 30 -19.20 12.29 4.35
C ASP A 30 -18.47 13.60 4.07
N GLY A 31 -17.25 13.50 3.56
CA GLY A 31 -16.40 14.66 3.26
C GLY A 31 -15.96 15.45 4.49
N ALA A 32 -15.95 14.84 5.68
CA ALA A 32 -15.52 15.48 6.92
C ALA A 32 -14.00 15.73 6.89
N THR A 33 -13.53 16.82 7.52
CA THR A 33 -12.09 17.07 7.64
C THR A 33 -11.45 16.09 8.62
N LEU A 34 -10.16 15.79 8.41
CA LEU A 34 -9.42 14.91 9.31
C LEU A 34 -9.42 15.41 10.76
N VAL A 35 -9.39 16.74 10.99
CA VAL A 35 -9.54 17.33 12.34
C VAL A 35 -10.84 16.86 12.99
N GLN A 36 -11.97 17.05 12.30
CA GLN A 36 -13.29 16.73 12.82
C GLN A 36 -13.42 15.24 13.13
N VAL A 37 -12.91 14.38 12.25
CA VAL A 37 -12.92 12.94 12.45
C VAL A 37 -12.10 12.55 13.69
N VAL A 38 -10.91 13.12 13.85
CA VAL A 38 -10.03 12.83 15.00
C VAL A 38 -10.63 13.37 16.30
N GLU A 39 -11.25 14.56 16.28
CA GLU A 39 -11.94 15.11 17.44
C GLU A 39 -13.14 14.25 17.87
N TYR A 40 -13.93 13.78 16.91
CA TYR A 40 -15.00 12.82 17.16
C TYR A 40 -14.46 11.53 17.79
N MET A 41 -13.38 10.95 17.22
CA MET A 41 -12.76 9.75 17.78
C MET A 41 -12.20 9.99 19.19
N ARG A 42 -11.60 11.16 19.47
CA ARG A 42 -11.15 11.55 20.81
C ARG A 42 -12.31 11.63 21.80
N GLU A 43 -13.43 12.21 21.40
CA GLU A 43 -14.61 12.34 22.25
C GLU A 43 -15.17 10.98 22.62
N LYS A 44 -15.30 10.08 21.65
CA LYS A 44 -15.73 8.69 21.86
C LYS A 44 -14.69 7.86 22.63
N ALA A 45 -13.42 8.20 22.53
CA ALA A 45 -12.34 7.59 23.30
C ALA A 45 -12.24 8.08 24.76
N LYS A 46 -13.09 9.01 25.24
CA LYS A 46 -13.09 9.45 26.65
C LYS A 46 -13.53 8.36 27.63
N GLU A 47 -14.02 7.22 27.14
CA GLU A 47 -14.24 6.04 27.96
C GLU A 47 -12.91 5.59 28.62
N PRO A 48 -12.94 5.10 29.88
CA PRO A 48 -11.80 5.12 30.83
C PRO A 48 -10.57 4.25 30.48
N ARG A 49 -10.39 3.83 29.22
CA ARG A 49 -9.33 2.91 28.79
C ARG A 49 -8.72 3.21 27.42
N MET A 50 -9.18 4.21 26.68
CA MET A 50 -8.53 4.53 25.39
C MET A 50 -7.40 5.54 25.56
N ARG A 51 -6.34 5.32 24.77
CA ARG A 51 -5.20 6.25 24.68
C ARG A 51 -5.67 7.52 23.96
N ASN A 52 -5.09 8.65 24.33
CA ASN A 52 -5.36 9.90 23.62
C ASN A 52 -4.93 9.80 22.15
N ILE A 53 -5.64 10.44 21.23
CA ILE A 53 -5.30 10.43 19.81
C ILE A 53 -4.66 11.78 19.48
N ILE A 54 -3.47 11.80 18.88
CA ILE A 54 -2.75 13.05 18.55
C ILE A 54 -2.41 13.05 17.07
N CYS A 55 -2.53 14.19 16.39
CA CYS A 55 -2.05 14.35 15.01
C CYS A 55 -0.69 15.02 15.00
N ASP A 56 0.24 14.48 14.23
CA ASP A 56 1.51 15.15 13.92
C ASP A 56 1.23 16.44 13.12
N PRO A 57 1.85 17.58 13.46
CA PRO A 57 1.62 18.86 12.77
C PRO A 57 2.00 18.87 11.29
N ARG A 58 2.74 17.86 10.81
CA ARG A 58 3.09 17.71 9.38
C ARG A 58 1.95 17.13 8.53
N ILE A 59 0.89 16.65 9.16
CA ILE A 59 -0.25 16.08 8.46
C ILE A 59 -1.17 17.21 7.98
N ASP A 60 -1.63 17.08 6.74
CA ASP A 60 -2.71 17.92 6.23
C ASP A 60 -4.04 17.55 6.90
N THR A 61 -4.44 18.40 7.84
CA THR A 61 -5.62 18.21 8.67
C THR A 61 -6.91 18.63 7.97
N GLU A 62 -6.82 19.42 6.90
CA GLU A 62 -7.96 19.86 6.08
C GLU A 62 -8.39 18.80 5.05
N ARG A 63 -7.65 17.69 4.98
CA ARG A 63 -7.98 16.55 4.13
C ARG A 63 -9.38 16.05 4.43
N LYS A 64 -10.20 15.96 3.38
CA LYS A 64 -11.55 15.40 3.46
C LYS A 64 -11.50 13.88 3.47
N VAL A 65 -12.35 13.30 4.30
CA VAL A 65 -12.46 11.86 4.56
C VAL A 65 -13.92 11.46 4.41
N THR A 66 -14.14 10.36 3.69
CA THR A 66 -15.45 9.74 3.55
C THR A 66 -15.35 8.28 3.98
N LEU A 67 -16.07 7.91 5.05
CA LEU A 67 -16.03 6.57 5.64
C LEU A 67 -17.43 6.16 6.08
N TYR A 68 -17.80 4.92 5.78
CA TYR A 68 -19.05 4.29 6.18
C TYR A 68 -18.71 2.94 6.80
N LEU A 69 -18.74 2.85 8.13
CA LEU A 69 -18.38 1.64 8.87
C LEU A 69 -19.52 1.26 9.81
N ASN A 70 -19.90 -0.02 9.78
CA ASN A 70 -20.93 -0.61 10.63
C ASN A 70 -20.28 -1.62 11.59
N HIS A 71 -20.79 -1.67 12.82
CA HIS A 71 -20.40 -2.62 13.87
C HIS A 71 -18.88 -2.78 14.02
N ILE A 72 -18.19 -1.67 14.29
CA ILE A 72 -16.73 -1.62 14.29
C ILE A 72 -16.17 -1.14 15.63
N SER A 73 -15.09 -1.75 16.08
CA SER A 73 -14.34 -1.24 17.23
C SER A 73 -13.66 0.10 16.91
N MET A 74 -13.52 0.98 17.89
CA MET A 74 -12.79 2.25 17.70
C MET A 74 -11.37 2.05 17.15
N GLY A 75 -10.67 1.01 17.59
CA GLY A 75 -9.34 0.68 17.08
C GLY A 75 -9.36 0.35 15.60
N ASN A 76 -10.32 -0.47 15.16
CA ASN A 76 -10.45 -0.83 13.74
C ASN A 76 -10.92 0.37 12.90
N ALA A 77 -11.82 1.20 13.42
CA ALA A 77 -12.23 2.44 12.77
C ALA A 77 -11.05 3.39 12.53
N LEU A 78 -10.17 3.54 13.54
CA LEU A 78 -8.94 4.31 13.39
C LEU A 78 -8.03 3.70 12.31
N MET A 79 -7.89 2.38 12.25
CA MET A 79 -7.10 1.72 11.21
C MET A 79 -7.66 1.96 9.80
N CYS A 80 -8.98 1.90 9.62
CA CYS A 80 -9.65 2.22 8.36
C CYS A 80 -9.44 3.70 7.98
N LEU A 81 -9.53 4.61 8.95
CA LEU A 81 -9.24 6.03 8.74
C LEU A 81 -7.80 6.25 8.26
N LEU A 82 -6.84 5.62 8.91
CA LEU A 82 -5.42 5.75 8.57
C LEU A 82 -5.13 5.22 7.16
N ASP A 83 -5.72 4.09 6.77
CA ASP A 83 -5.55 3.55 5.42
C ASP A 83 -6.22 4.45 4.37
N HIS A 84 -7.46 4.88 4.62
CA HIS A 84 -8.20 5.77 3.73
C HIS A 84 -7.44 7.08 3.48
N ALA A 85 -6.97 7.70 4.55
CA ALA A 85 -6.26 8.98 4.51
C ALA A 85 -4.79 8.83 4.12
N ASP A 86 -4.27 7.63 3.81
CA ASP A 86 -2.87 7.40 3.47
C ASP A 86 -1.92 7.92 4.57
N LEU A 87 -2.21 7.58 5.82
CA LEU A 87 -1.48 7.96 7.03
C LEU A 87 -0.90 6.72 7.74
N ASP A 88 -0.12 6.96 8.79
CA ASP A 88 0.44 5.93 9.66
C ASP A 88 0.19 6.32 11.13
N TYR A 89 0.50 5.44 12.07
CA TYR A 89 0.40 5.72 13.50
C TYR A 89 1.63 5.24 14.26
N ARG A 90 1.95 5.92 15.34
CA ARG A 90 2.94 5.50 16.34
C ARG A 90 2.24 5.31 17.69
N LEU A 91 2.60 4.26 18.41
CA LEU A 91 2.14 4.05 19.78
C LEU A 91 3.14 4.68 20.74
N ASP A 92 2.68 5.70 21.45
CA ASP A 92 3.38 6.28 22.59
C ASP A 92 2.72 5.74 23.88
N GLU A 93 3.34 5.98 25.04
CA GLU A 93 2.90 5.41 26.33
C GLU A 93 1.44 5.74 26.67
N HIS A 94 1.03 6.98 26.40
CA HIS A 94 -0.30 7.49 26.73
C HIS A 94 -1.13 7.93 25.51
N ALA A 95 -0.57 7.82 24.31
CA ALA A 95 -1.20 8.33 23.10
C ALA A 95 -0.97 7.44 21.87
N VAL A 96 -1.91 7.52 20.93
CA VAL A 96 -1.73 7.08 19.55
C VAL A 96 -1.47 8.34 18.73
N VAL A 97 -0.27 8.46 18.17
CA VAL A 97 0.12 9.60 17.34
C VAL A 97 -0.07 9.22 15.87
N ILE A 98 -1.00 9.86 15.20
CA ILE A 98 -1.17 9.81 13.76
C ILE A 98 0.01 10.56 13.13
N VAL A 99 0.76 9.89 12.27
CA VAL A 99 1.97 10.41 11.61
C VAL A 99 1.85 10.28 10.08
N PRO A 100 2.67 11.00 9.29
CA PRO A 100 2.73 10.81 7.85
C PRO A 100 2.99 9.35 7.48
N LYS A 101 2.49 8.93 6.31
CA LYS A 101 2.61 7.53 5.90
C LYS A 101 4.04 7.03 6.00
N TRP A 102 4.20 5.82 6.50
CA TRP A 102 5.46 5.09 6.61
C TRP A 102 6.42 5.52 7.71
N GLU A 103 6.07 6.53 8.50
CA GLU A 103 6.89 6.95 9.65
C GLU A 103 6.52 6.21 10.94
N GLY A 104 5.41 5.46 10.91
CA GLY A 104 4.85 4.77 12.07
C GLY A 104 5.00 3.25 12.03
N GLU A 105 4.05 2.57 12.66
CA GLU A 105 3.99 1.12 12.81
C GLU A 105 3.38 0.42 11.59
N LEU A 106 2.43 1.04 10.87
CA LEU A 106 1.86 0.48 9.63
C LEU A 106 2.94 0.27 8.58
N GLY A 107 3.84 1.24 8.41
CA GLY A 107 4.92 1.13 7.45
C GLY A 107 5.92 0.01 7.75
N LYS A 108 5.95 -0.47 8.99
CA LYS A 108 6.78 -1.60 9.43
C LYS A 108 6.09 -2.95 9.20
N ARG A 109 4.76 -2.98 9.07
CA ARG A 109 4.01 -4.22 8.89
C ARG A 109 4.38 -4.89 7.57
N LYS A 110 4.62 -6.19 7.63
CA LYS A 110 4.74 -7.00 6.41
C LYS A 110 3.33 -7.13 5.82
N PRO A 111 3.15 -6.96 4.50
CA PRO A 111 1.89 -7.25 3.86
C PRO A 111 1.48 -8.69 4.16
N HIS A 112 0.18 -8.87 4.35
CA HIS A 112 -0.44 -10.15 4.60
C HIS A 112 -0.14 -11.11 3.43
N PRO A 113 0.29 -12.36 3.71
CA PRO A 113 0.43 -13.35 2.65
C PRO A 113 -0.94 -13.60 2.00
N ALA A 114 -0.95 -13.90 0.70
CA ALA A 114 -2.19 -14.10 -0.06
C ALA A 114 -3.12 -15.15 0.58
N GLU A 115 -2.54 -16.18 1.21
CA GLU A 115 -3.29 -17.23 1.92
C GLU A 115 -4.03 -16.72 3.17
N SER A 116 -3.54 -15.65 3.81
CA SER A 116 -4.19 -15.07 4.99
C SER A 116 -5.39 -14.19 4.65
N ILE A 117 -5.50 -13.75 3.39
CA ILE A 117 -6.60 -12.89 2.92
C ILE A 117 -7.94 -13.62 3.05
N ALA A 118 -7.97 -14.92 2.74
CA ALA A 118 -9.19 -15.73 2.85
C ALA A 118 -9.70 -15.86 4.30
N ARG A 119 -8.89 -15.48 5.28
CA ARG A 119 -9.26 -15.51 6.71
C ARG A 119 -9.83 -14.18 7.22
N PHE A 120 -9.86 -13.14 6.38
CA PHE A 120 -10.44 -11.87 6.79
C PHE A 120 -11.96 -12.00 6.88
N PRO A 121 -12.58 -11.65 8.02
CA PRO A 121 -14.01 -11.81 8.24
C PRO A 121 -14.84 -11.23 7.10
N ASP A 122 -14.54 -10.00 6.68
CA ASP A 122 -15.36 -9.32 5.68
C ASP A 122 -15.24 -9.91 4.28
N VAL A 123 -14.08 -10.49 3.94
CA VAL A 123 -13.92 -11.25 2.69
C VAL A 123 -14.80 -12.49 2.72
N SER A 124 -14.77 -13.25 3.81
CA SER A 124 -15.62 -14.44 3.97
C SER A 124 -17.10 -14.08 3.99
N LYS A 125 -17.51 -13.02 4.71
CA LYS A 125 -18.89 -12.50 4.73
C LYS A 125 -19.35 -12.07 3.35
N SER A 126 -18.50 -11.38 2.59
CA SER A 126 -18.84 -10.89 1.25
C SER A 126 -19.13 -12.02 0.25
N ALA A 127 -18.51 -13.19 0.43
CA ALA A 127 -18.79 -14.36 -0.38
C ALA A 127 -20.14 -15.02 -0.04
N GLY A 128 -20.58 -14.93 1.21
CA GLY A 128 -21.84 -15.51 1.69
C GLY A 128 -23.06 -14.59 1.61
N CYS A 129 -22.87 -13.27 1.56
CA CYS A 129 -23.97 -12.31 1.52
C CYS A 129 -24.55 -12.18 0.10
N LEU A 130 -25.79 -12.66 -0.08
CA LEU A 130 -26.50 -12.72 -1.37
C LEU A 130 -27.55 -11.60 -1.47
N PHE A 131 -27.50 -10.83 -2.55
CA PHE A 131 -28.52 -9.84 -2.90
C PHE A 131 -29.41 -10.37 -4.03
N ASP A 132 -30.73 -10.33 -3.81
CA ASP A 132 -31.71 -10.83 -4.78
C ASP A 132 -31.67 -10.07 -6.10
N HIS A 133 -31.54 -8.75 -6.02
CA HIS A 133 -31.45 -7.86 -7.16
C HIS A 133 -30.74 -6.56 -6.77
N VAL A 134 -29.87 -6.08 -7.64
CA VAL A 134 -29.11 -4.83 -7.48
C VAL A 134 -29.14 -4.12 -8.82
N GLU A 135 -29.70 -2.91 -8.82
CA GLU A 135 -29.74 -2.04 -9.98
C GLU A 135 -29.17 -0.67 -9.59
N PHE A 136 -28.14 -0.23 -10.32
CA PHE A 136 -27.60 1.10 -10.26
C PHE A 136 -27.68 1.72 -11.66
N ALA A 137 -28.24 2.91 -11.75
CA ALA A 137 -28.30 3.71 -12.97
C ALA A 137 -27.61 5.06 -12.71
N ASP A 138 -26.37 5.19 -13.20
CA ASP A 138 -25.50 6.36 -13.06
C ASP A 138 -25.35 6.84 -11.60
N VAL A 139 -25.21 5.89 -10.67
CA VAL A 139 -25.13 6.17 -9.23
C VAL A 139 -23.66 6.44 -8.85
N PRO A 140 -23.36 7.51 -8.09
CA PRO A 140 -22.02 7.76 -7.56
C PRO A 140 -21.47 6.58 -6.74
N ILE A 141 -20.18 6.28 -6.87
CA ILE A 141 -19.56 5.14 -6.19
C ILE A 141 -19.65 5.24 -4.66
N LYS A 142 -19.64 6.45 -4.10
CA LYS A 142 -19.86 6.67 -2.66
C LYS A 142 -21.22 6.14 -2.19
N ASP A 143 -22.25 6.32 -3.00
CA ASP A 143 -23.63 5.91 -2.69
C ASP A 143 -23.77 4.40 -2.90
N VAL A 144 -23.08 3.84 -3.91
CA VAL A 144 -23.00 2.38 -4.11
C VAL A 144 -22.34 1.69 -2.92
N VAL A 145 -21.22 2.22 -2.43
CA VAL A 145 -20.50 1.69 -1.26
C VAL A 145 -21.40 1.73 -0.02
N ARG A 146 -22.05 2.87 0.23
CA ARG A 146 -23.03 3.02 1.32
C ARG A 146 -24.18 2.03 1.20
N TYR A 147 -24.78 1.89 0.02
CA TYR A 147 -25.84 0.92 -0.24
C TYR A 147 -25.39 -0.51 0.08
N ILE A 148 -24.19 -0.92 -0.34
CA ILE A 148 -23.66 -2.25 -0.05
C ILE A 148 -23.53 -2.46 1.46
N SER A 149 -22.98 -1.49 2.18
CA SER A 149 -22.82 -1.57 3.63
C SER A 149 -24.17 -1.64 4.34
N ASP A 150 -25.11 -0.76 4.05
CA ASP A 150 -26.45 -0.72 4.66
C ASP A 150 -27.23 -2.02 4.35
N ARG A 151 -27.29 -2.39 3.06
CA ARG A 151 -28.02 -3.58 2.62
C ARG A 151 -27.41 -4.88 3.15
N SER A 152 -26.09 -4.93 3.34
CA SER A 152 -25.44 -6.12 3.92
C SER A 152 -25.84 -6.36 5.38
N VAL A 153 -26.11 -5.29 6.14
CA VAL A 153 -26.62 -5.38 7.52
C VAL A 153 -28.05 -5.88 7.51
N GLU A 154 -28.90 -5.36 6.62
CA GLU A 154 -30.30 -5.79 6.50
C GLU A 154 -30.44 -7.28 6.14
N VAL A 155 -29.63 -7.75 5.19
CA VAL A 155 -29.68 -9.14 4.72
C VAL A 155 -29.08 -10.10 5.74
N ASN A 156 -28.03 -9.70 6.46
CA ASN A 156 -27.33 -10.54 7.42
C ASN A 156 -26.99 -9.77 8.71
N PRO A 157 -27.97 -9.50 9.59
CA PRO A 157 -27.74 -8.73 10.81
C PRO A 157 -26.75 -9.40 11.75
N GLU A 158 -26.72 -10.74 11.78
CA GLU A 158 -25.80 -11.52 12.61
C GLU A 158 -24.32 -11.34 12.24
N MET A 159 -24.03 -10.97 10.98
CA MET A 159 -22.66 -10.80 10.50
C MET A 159 -22.12 -9.37 10.67
N GLY A 160 -22.93 -8.44 11.20
CA GLY A 160 -22.51 -7.05 11.44
C GLY A 160 -22.24 -6.24 10.17
N GLY A 161 -22.77 -6.69 9.01
CA GLY A 161 -22.54 -6.05 7.72
C GLY A 161 -21.13 -6.23 7.16
N ILE A 162 -20.92 -5.63 5.99
CA ILE A 162 -19.65 -5.61 5.25
C ILE A 162 -19.22 -4.16 5.11
N ASN A 163 -18.04 -3.87 5.65
CA ASN A 163 -17.42 -2.56 5.54
C ASN A 163 -16.66 -2.46 4.23
N VAL A 164 -17.00 -1.46 3.42
CA VAL A 164 -16.31 -1.16 2.17
C VAL A 164 -15.79 0.27 2.25
N VAL A 165 -14.52 0.45 1.96
CA VAL A 165 -13.83 1.75 2.03
C VAL A 165 -13.17 1.98 0.68
N PHE A 166 -13.16 3.21 0.17
CA PHE A 166 -12.35 3.55 -1.00
C PHE A 166 -11.21 4.47 -0.58
N ASN A 167 -10.11 4.45 -1.31
CA ASN A 167 -8.95 5.30 -1.04
C ASN A 167 -9.29 6.78 -1.33
N HIS A 168 -8.71 7.75 -0.61
CA HIS A 168 -8.93 9.17 -0.87
C HIS A 168 -8.51 9.66 -2.28
N TYR A 169 -7.72 8.87 -3.02
CA TYR A 169 -7.40 9.13 -4.43
C TYR A 169 -8.49 8.67 -5.41
N VAL A 170 -9.54 8.00 -4.94
CA VAL A 170 -10.70 7.59 -5.76
C VAL A 170 -11.70 8.73 -5.80
N ASP A 171 -12.17 9.08 -6.98
CA ASP A 171 -13.24 10.06 -7.15
C ASP A 171 -14.57 9.49 -6.61
N PRO A 172 -15.12 10.06 -5.51
CA PRO A 172 -16.34 9.54 -4.90
C PRO A 172 -17.59 9.76 -5.77
N ASP A 173 -17.52 10.69 -6.74
CA ASP A 173 -18.61 11.02 -7.64
C ASP A 173 -18.58 10.21 -8.95
N MET A 174 -17.63 9.27 -9.08
CA MET A 174 -17.55 8.34 -10.20
C MET A 174 -18.84 7.51 -10.32
N SER A 175 -19.55 7.65 -11.43
CA SER A 175 -20.82 6.96 -11.67
C SER A 175 -20.64 5.48 -11.99
N VAL A 176 -21.53 4.65 -11.46
CA VAL A 176 -21.58 3.20 -11.70
C VAL A 176 -22.98 2.83 -12.17
N SER A 177 -23.03 2.05 -13.25
CA SER A 177 -24.27 1.54 -13.85
C SER A 177 -24.18 0.04 -14.02
N LEU A 178 -25.07 -0.71 -13.34
CA LEU A 178 -25.13 -2.18 -13.38
C LEU A 178 -26.53 -2.68 -13.01
N ASP A 179 -26.95 -3.78 -13.62
CA ASP A 179 -28.14 -4.55 -13.24
C ASP A 179 -27.70 -6.00 -13.04
N LEU A 180 -27.82 -6.49 -11.81
CA LEU A 180 -27.48 -7.85 -11.42
C LEU A 180 -28.63 -8.48 -10.63
N LYS A 181 -28.84 -9.78 -10.82
CA LYS A 181 -29.81 -10.60 -10.09
C LYS A 181 -29.09 -11.74 -9.39
N GLN A 182 -29.52 -12.06 -8.17
CA GLN A 182 -29.01 -13.16 -7.36
C GLN A 182 -27.47 -13.16 -7.28
N VAL A 183 -26.91 -12.06 -6.77
CA VAL A 183 -25.47 -11.77 -6.79
C VAL A 183 -24.90 -11.68 -5.38
N THR A 184 -23.73 -12.27 -5.14
CA THR A 184 -23.03 -12.09 -3.87
C THR A 184 -22.31 -10.75 -3.81
N VAL A 185 -22.12 -10.18 -2.62
CA VAL A 185 -21.40 -8.91 -2.45
C VAL A 185 -19.98 -8.98 -3.04
N ALA A 186 -19.26 -10.10 -2.87
CA ALA A 186 -17.96 -10.29 -3.49
C ALA A 186 -18.00 -10.19 -5.02
N ARG A 187 -19.02 -10.78 -5.66
CA ARG A 187 -19.20 -10.72 -7.11
C ARG A 187 -19.65 -9.34 -7.58
N LEU A 188 -20.47 -8.66 -6.79
CA LEU A 188 -20.87 -7.27 -7.03
C LEU A 188 -19.65 -6.34 -7.00
N LEU A 189 -18.82 -6.41 -5.95
CA LEU A 189 -17.59 -5.63 -5.83
C LEU A 189 -16.63 -5.91 -6.99
N TYR A 190 -16.49 -7.18 -7.39
CA TYR A 190 -15.69 -7.55 -8.56
C TYR A 190 -16.22 -6.95 -9.88
N ARG A 191 -17.55 -6.85 -10.05
CA ARG A 191 -18.13 -6.15 -11.22
C ARG A 191 -17.89 -4.65 -11.16
N ILE A 192 -18.04 -4.04 -9.99
CA ILE A 192 -17.73 -2.61 -9.79
C ILE A 192 -16.26 -2.35 -10.13
N SER A 193 -15.34 -3.19 -9.66
CA SER A 193 -13.91 -3.03 -9.94
C SER A 193 -13.58 -3.17 -11.44
N GLN A 194 -14.28 -4.04 -12.16
CA GLN A 194 -14.14 -4.17 -13.62
C GLN A 194 -14.62 -2.92 -14.37
N LEU A 195 -15.75 -2.35 -13.97
CA LEU A 195 -16.34 -1.16 -14.60
C LEU A 195 -15.52 0.10 -14.32
N THR A 196 -15.07 0.26 -13.08
CA THR A 196 -14.37 1.45 -12.59
C THR A 196 -12.84 1.39 -12.74
N GLN A 197 -12.31 0.20 -13.09
CA GLN A 197 -10.86 -0.10 -13.10
C GLN A 197 -10.19 0.07 -11.73
N LEU A 198 -10.95 0.06 -10.63
CA LEU A 198 -10.40 0.09 -9.28
C LEU A 198 -9.81 -1.27 -8.92
N GLU A 199 -8.81 -1.27 -8.05
CA GLU A 199 -8.21 -2.47 -7.47
C GLU A 199 -8.91 -2.80 -6.14
N ILE A 200 -9.33 -4.05 -5.95
CA ILE A 200 -9.87 -4.52 -4.67
C ILE A 200 -8.71 -4.99 -3.80
N ARG A 201 -8.54 -4.34 -2.66
CA ARG A 201 -7.59 -4.73 -1.61
C ARG A 201 -8.37 -5.19 -0.36
N PRO A 202 -8.39 -6.49 -0.07
CA PRO A 202 -9.00 -6.98 1.16
C PRO A 202 -8.12 -6.63 2.36
N GLU A 203 -8.73 -6.04 3.38
CA GLU A 203 -8.11 -5.73 4.67
C GLU A 203 -8.82 -6.50 5.80
N PRO A 204 -8.22 -6.61 7.01
CA PRO A 204 -8.81 -7.38 8.10
C PRO A 204 -10.20 -6.93 8.56
N PHE A 205 -10.57 -5.66 8.34
CA PHE A 205 -11.77 -5.02 8.89
C PHE A 205 -12.63 -4.28 7.86
N ALA A 206 -12.20 -4.31 6.59
CA ALA A 206 -12.91 -3.71 5.48
C ALA A 206 -12.40 -4.28 4.15
N ILE A 207 -13.17 -4.08 3.10
CA ILE A 207 -12.70 -4.27 1.72
C ILE A 207 -12.39 -2.89 1.15
N CYS A 208 -11.12 -2.65 0.81
CA CYS A 208 -10.66 -1.39 0.26
C CYS A 208 -10.76 -1.38 -1.27
N LEU A 209 -11.21 -0.27 -1.85
CA LEU A 209 -11.17 0.04 -3.28
C LEU A 209 -10.07 1.09 -3.53
N ASP A 210 -9.01 0.67 -4.20
CA ASP A 210 -7.85 1.53 -4.51
C ASP A 210 -7.85 1.94 -5.99
N PRO A 211 -7.20 3.06 -6.36
CA PRO A 211 -7.01 3.39 -7.75
C PRO A 211 -6.11 2.35 -8.46
N PRO A 212 -6.23 2.20 -9.78
CA PRO A 212 -5.42 1.26 -10.54
C PRO A 212 -3.92 1.54 -10.39
N GLY A 213 -3.12 0.48 -10.26
CA GLY A 213 -1.68 0.57 -10.12
C GLY A 213 -1.18 0.83 -8.70
N THR A 214 -2.08 0.98 -7.71
CA THR A 214 -1.70 1.15 -6.30
C THR A 214 -0.89 -0.03 -5.80
N LYS A 215 -1.28 -1.26 -6.17
CA LYS A 215 -0.51 -2.47 -5.84
C LYS A 215 0.89 -2.43 -6.43
N ALA A 216 1.01 -2.11 -7.72
CA ALA A 216 2.30 -2.02 -8.41
C ALA A 216 3.20 -0.93 -7.79
N LEU A 217 2.63 0.23 -7.47
CA LEU A 217 3.33 1.33 -6.79
C LEU A 217 3.80 0.92 -5.39
N SER A 218 2.94 0.25 -4.61
CA SER A 218 3.27 -0.25 -3.28
C SER A 218 4.42 -1.27 -3.33
N GLU A 219 4.37 -2.22 -4.28
CA GLU A 219 5.44 -3.18 -4.51
C GLU A 219 6.75 -2.51 -4.95
N ALA A 220 6.70 -1.53 -5.84
CA ALA A 220 7.87 -0.79 -6.30
C ALA A 220 8.52 0.00 -5.15
N ARG A 221 7.71 0.72 -4.35
CA ARG A 221 8.18 1.44 -3.16
C ARG A 221 8.83 0.49 -2.15
N ARG A 222 8.24 -0.69 -1.94
CA ARG A 222 8.79 -1.73 -1.05
C ARG A 222 10.13 -2.25 -1.57
N LYS A 223 10.28 -2.48 -2.88
CA LYS A 223 11.54 -2.88 -3.50
C LYS A 223 12.62 -1.82 -3.32
N LEU A 224 12.30 -0.55 -3.55
CA LEU A 224 13.24 0.57 -3.36
C LEU A 224 13.77 0.63 -1.93
N ARG A 225 12.88 0.58 -0.93
CA ARG A 225 13.29 0.60 0.49
C ARG A 225 14.13 -0.59 0.92
N ARG A 226 13.85 -1.77 0.38
CA ARG A 226 14.71 -2.94 0.62
C ARG A 226 16.13 -2.67 0.13
N ARG A 227 16.28 -2.00 -1.02
CA ARG A 227 17.60 -1.60 -1.54
C ARG A 227 18.26 -0.58 -0.64
N ASP A 228 17.56 0.47 -0.23
CA ASP A 228 18.12 1.50 0.65
C ASP A 228 18.55 0.94 2.01
N ARG A 229 17.75 0.01 2.57
CA ARG A 229 18.11 -0.67 3.82
C ARG A 229 19.34 -1.55 3.66
N LEU A 230 19.45 -2.28 2.55
CA LEU A 230 20.64 -3.09 2.26
C LEU A 230 21.88 -2.20 2.02
N ALA A 231 21.74 -1.08 1.33
CA ALA A 231 22.81 -0.10 1.13
C ALA A 231 23.31 0.48 2.47
N LYS A 232 22.39 0.93 3.34
CA LYS A 232 22.72 1.39 4.69
C LYS A 232 23.41 0.32 5.53
N LEU A 233 22.95 -0.94 5.42
CA LEU A 233 23.60 -2.06 6.11
C LEU A 233 25.03 -2.30 5.58
N SER A 234 25.26 -2.22 4.27
CA SER A 234 26.61 -2.33 3.70
C SER A 234 27.53 -1.17 4.08
N GLU A 235 27.00 0.05 4.20
CA GLU A 235 27.77 1.22 4.64
C GLU A 235 28.10 1.15 6.14
N SER A 236 27.14 0.73 6.98
CA SER A 236 27.36 0.54 8.43
C SER A 236 28.24 -0.68 8.76
N GLY A 237 28.35 -1.64 7.83
CA GLY A 237 29.17 -2.84 7.96
C GLY A 237 30.68 -2.63 7.79
N GLY A 238 31.13 -1.39 7.50
CA GLY A 238 32.54 -1.04 7.34
C GLY A 238 33.40 -1.10 8.60
N ASN A 239 32.84 -1.41 9.79
CA ASN A 239 33.65 -1.48 11.02
C ASN A 239 33.29 -2.61 12.00
N SER A 240 32.45 -3.58 11.60
CA SER A 240 32.18 -4.76 12.44
C SER A 240 33.19 -5.88 12.16
N GLY A 241 34.37 -5.74 12.76
CA GLY A 241 35.29 -6.86 13.04
C GLY A 241 35.97 -7.45 11.81
N LYS A 242 37.28 -7.24 11.68
CA LYS A 242 38.25 -8.31 11.99
C LYS A 242 37.57 -9.49 12.68
N MET A 243 37.00 -10.42 11.91
CA MET A 243 36.91 -11.80 12.34
C MET A 243 38.35 -12.22 12.65
N ARG A 244 38.74 -12.11 13.93
CA ARG A 244 39.89 -12.81 14.46
C ARG A 244 39.62 -14.27 14.15
N GLY A 245 40.31 -14.77 13.12
CA GLY A 245 40.23 -16.15 12.70
C GLY A 245 40.40 -17.05 13.91
N LYS A 246 39.35 -17.80 14.25
CA LYS A 246 39.58 -19.13 14.78
C LYS A 246 40.05 -19.94 13.59
N GLY A 247 41.32 -20.31 13.64
CA GLY A 247 42.00 -21.04 12.59
C GLY A 247 41.21 -22.29 12.21
N TYR A 248 40.62 -22.27 11.03
CA TYR A 248 40.48 -23.47 10.25
C TYR A 248 41.73 -23.53 9.39
N THR A 249 42.51 -24.57 9.65
CA THR A 249 43.70 -24.95 8.91
C THR A 249 43.41 -24.93 7.43
N ILE A 250 44.27 -24.18 6.74
CA ILE A 250 44.42 -24.06 5.30
C ILE A 250 44.48 -25.46 4.68
N GLY A 251 43.39 -25.86 4.03
CA GLY A 251 43.50 -26.68 2.82
C GLY A 251 44.20 -25.82 1.78
N ARG A 252 45.37 -26.26 1.33
CA ARG A 252 46.25 -25.56 0.40
C ARG A 252 45.47 -25.05 -0.83
N ILE A 253 45.36 -23.74 -0.96
CA ILE A 253 45.11 -23.08 -2.25
C ILE A 253 46.41 -23.25 -3.05
N PRO A 254 46.37 -23.74 -4.30
CA PRO A 254 47.55 -23.79 -5.15
C PRO A 254 48.06 -22.35 -5.38
N ASN A 255 49.35 -22.12 -5.14
CA ASN A 255 50.04 -20.90 -5.53
C ASN A 255 50.13 -20.84 -7.06
N ASP A 256 49.06 -20.40 -7.72
CA ASP A 256 49.15 -19.92 -9.09
C ASP A 256 49.41 -18.39 -9.05
N PRO A 257 50.55 -17.89 -9.54
CA PRO A 257 50.91 -16.46 -9.48
C PRO A 257 50.13 -15.58 -10.48
N ARG A 258 49.12 -16.11 -11.17
CA ARG A 258 48.35 -15.35 -12.17
C ARG A 258 47.21 -14.56 -11.52
N SER A 259 47.18 -13.26 -11.81
CA SER A 259 46.16 -12.29 -11.37
C SER A 259 44.73 -12.76 -11.70
N PRO A 260 43.70 -12.45 -10.87
CA PRO A 260 42.28 -12.69 -11.19
C PRO A 260 41.78 -12.04 -12.49
N THR A 261 42.59 -11.20 -13.13
CA THR A 261 42.32 -10.58 -14.43
C THR A 261 42.94 -11.34 -15.62
N HIS A 262 43.50 -12.54 -15.41
CA HIS A 262 44.11 -13.33 -16.47
C HIS A 262 43.03 -13.78 -17.49
N PRO A 263 43.25 -13.61 -18.80
CA PRO A 263 42.24 -13.85 -19.84
C PRO A 263 41.74 -15.30 -19.93
N ASP A 264 42.45 -16.25 -19.34
CA ASP A 264 42.03 -17.67 -19.26
C ASP A 264 40.84 -17.91 -18.30
N TYR A 265 40.47 -16.93 -17.46
CA TYR A 265 39.25 -16.98 -16.63
C TYR A 265 38.00 -16.46 -17.36
N VAL A 266 38.11 -16.00 -18.62
CA VAL A 266 36.96 -15.56 -19.42
C VAL A 266 36.35 -16.76 -20.12
N GLY A 267 35.59 -17.55 -19.35
CA GLY A 267 35.00 -18.77 -19.91
C GLY A 267 34.05 -19.49 -18.96
N SER A 268 33.03 -18.81 -18.41
CA SER A 268 31.75 -19.43 -18.01
C SER A 268 30.82 -18.44 -17.32
N SER A 269 30.05 -17.68 -18.08
CA SER A 269 28.63 -17.39 -17.83
C SER A 269 28.14 -16.37 -18.84
N ALA A 270 27.62 -16.87 -19.96
CA ALA A 270 26.99 -16.04 -21.00
C ALA A 270 25.54 -15.64 -20.65
N ASP A 271 25.03 -16.01 -19.47
CA ASP A 271 23.63 -15.81 -19.08
C ASP A 271 23.35 -14.54 -18.28
N ASP A 272 24.38 -13.80 -17.82
CA ASP A 272 24.17 -12.71 -16.84
C ASP A 272 24.14 -11.29 -17.43
N ILE A 273 24.30 -11.14 -18.75
CA ILE A 273 24.35 -9.81 -19.40
C ILE A 273 23.02 -9.43 -20.07
N ARG A 274 22.12 -10.38 -20.36
CA ARG A 274 20.87 -10.11 -21.11
C ARG A 274 19.64 -9.75 -20.26
N THR A 275 19.67 -9.94 -18.94
CA THR A 275 18.54 -9.63 -18.04
C THR A 275 18.52 -8.19 -17.51
N ARG A 276 19.46 -7.33 -17.92
CA ARG A 276 19.46 -5.88 -17.62
C ARG A 276 18.62 -5.04 -18.59
N THR A 277 17.53 -5.56 -19.14
CA THR A 277 16.69 -4.82 -20.09
C THR A 277 15.33 -4.39 -19.51
N ASN A 278 15.18 -3.07 -19.36
CA ASN A 278 13.98 -2.25 -19.60
C ASN A 278 12.63 -2.51 -18.89
N ALA A 279 12.48 -3.50 -18.01
CA ALA A 279 11.21 -3.73 -17.31
C ALA A 279 10.87 -2.66 -16.23
N LEU A 280 11.83 -1.81 -15.85
CA LEU A 280 11.69 -0.82 -14.75
C LEU A 280 11.25 0.58 -15.21
N ASN A 281 11.03 0.79 -16.50
CA ASN A 281 10.83 2.12 -17.10
C ASN A 281 9.38 2.41 -17.53
N ASN A 282 8.44 1.55 -17.16
CA ASN A 282 7.02 1.75 -17.43
C ASN A 282 6.33 2.20 -16.14
N VAL A 283 6.08 3.51 -16.02
CA VAL A 283 5.44 4.12 -14.86
C VAL A 283 4.22 4.89 -15.32
N TYR A 284 3.08 4.65 -14.67
CA TYR A 284 1.91 5.51 -14.81
C TYR A 284 2.24 6.87 -14.20
N LYS A 285 2.06 7.95 -14.97
CA LYS A 285 2.20 9.34 -14.49
C LYS A 285 0.86 10.03 -14.55
N TRP A 286 0.60 10.90 -13.58
CA TRP A 286 -0.54 11.81 -13.62
C TRP A 286 -0.23 12.93 -14.61
N VAL A 287 -0.96 12.98 -15.73
CA VAL A 287 -0.79 13.98 -16.80
C VAL A 287 -2.18 14.50 -17.15
N ASN A 288 -2.40 15.82 -17.07
CA ASN A 288 -3.67 16.47 -17.41
C ASN A 288 -4.92 15.88 -16.70
N GLY A 289 -4.82 15.58 -15.40
CA GLY A 289 -5.96 15.08 -14.62
C GLY A 289 -6.30 13.60 -14.85
N LYS A 290 -5.43 12.83 -15.52
CA LYS A 290 -5.62 11.39 -15.76
C LYS A 290 -4.32 10.60 -15.56
N TRP A 291 -4.42 9.39 -15.00
CA TRP A 291 -3.31 8.44 -14.98
C TRP A 291 -3.02 7.95 -16.40
N THR A 292 -1.84 8.26 -16.92
CA THR A 292 -1.40 7.91 -18.27
C THR A 292 -0.19 6.98 -18.19
N PHE A 293 -0.24 5.87 -18.94
CA PHE A 293 0.88 4.93 -19.04
C PHE A 293 2.00 5.56 -19.88
N VAL A 294 3.14 5.85 -19.27
CA VAL A 294 4.31 6.41 -19.98
C VAL A 294 5.37 5.32 -20.12
N ARG A 295 5.67 4.91 -21.36
CA ARG A 295 6.84 4.10 -21.68
C ARG A 295 8.06 5.00 -21.77
N TYR A 296 9.02 4.89 -20.86
CA TYR A 296 10.34 5.49 -21.08
C TYR A 296 11.08 4.68 -22.16
N GLY A 297 11.06 5.22 -23.38
CA GLY A 297 11.74 4.63 -24.53
C GLY A 297 11.45 5.28 -25.89
N SER A 298 10.58 6.30 -25.98
CA SER A 298 10.23 6.91 -27.27
C SER A 298 10.37 8.44 -27.32
N GLY A 299 11.21 9.05 -26.48
CA GLY A 299 11.39 10.50 -26.54
C GLY A 299 12.25 11.03 -25.41
N ASP A 300 13.56 10.80 -25.53
CA ASP A 300 14.52 11.71 -24.90
C ASP A 300 14.64 12.92 -25.83
N PRO A 301 14.21 14.14 -25.45
CA PRO A 301 14.22 15.32 -26.31
C PRO A 301 15.65 15.78 -26.69
N HIS A 302 16.70 15.13 -26.16
CA HIS A 302 18.10 15.40 -26.50
C HIS A 302 18.77 14.29 -27.31
N HIS A 303 18.04 13.25 -27.74
CA HIS A 303 18.63 12.25 -28.63
C HIS A 303 18.59 12.74 -30.08
N PRO A 304 19.73 12.84 -30.79
CA PRO A 304 19.75 13.28 -32.17
C PRO A 304 18.91 12.31 -33.02
N THR A 305 17.90 12.84 -33.70
CA THR A 305 17.14 12.10 -34.70
C THR A 305 18.10 11.63 -35.78
N LEU A 306 18.19 10.31 -35.93
CA LEU A 306 18.90 9.68 -37.03
C LEU A 306 17.93 9.52 -38.21
N ASP A 307 18.40 9.73 -39.42
CA ASP A 307 17.64 9.38 -40.62
C ASP A 307 17.55 7.85 -40.80
N GLU A 308 16.80 7.42 -41.81
CA GLU A 308 16.67 6.01 -42.22
C GLU A 308 18.01 5.32 -42.55
N ASN A 309 19.09 6.08 -42.71
CA ASN A 309 20.45 5.61 -42.98
C ASN A 309 21.39 5.74 -41.75
N GLY A 310 20.87 6.07 -40.57
CA GLY A 310 21.66 6.19 -39.35
C GLY A 310 22.53 7.45 -39.26
N ARG A 311 22.28 8.48 -40.07
CA ARG A 311 23.02 9.76 -40.05
C ARG A 311 22.34 10.76 -39.14
N ARG A 312 23.13 11.49 -38.35
CA ARG A 312 22.63 12.57 -37.49
C ARG A 312 22.03 13.69 -38.33
N LEU A 313 20.75 13.96 -38.15
CA LEU A 313 20.12 15.16 -38.70
C LEU A 313 20.60 16.36 -37.87
N ILE A 314 21.34 17.26 -38.51
CA ILE A 314 21.69 18.56 -37.93
C ILE A 314 20.43 19.43 -38.07
N THR A 315 19.75 19.71 -36.96
CA THR A 315 18.66 20.69 -36.96
C THR A 315 19.26 22.09 -37.19
N PRO A 316 18.80 22.85 -38.20
CA PRO A 316 19.23 24.23 -38.38
C PRO A 316 18.75 25.07 -37.19
N ASN A 317 19.66 25.86 -36.65
CA ASN A 317 19.44 26.74 -35.50
C ASN A 317 18.37 27.78 -35.87
N LEU A 318 17.20 27.71 -35.24
CA LEU A 318 16.02 28.54 -35.53
C LEU A 318 16.00 29.87 -34.72
N ASP A 319 17.17 30.36 -34.31
CA ASP A 319 17.32 31.66 -33.65
C ASP A 319 17.78 32.74 -34.64
N ALA A 320 16.94 33.09 -35.62
CA ALA A 320 17.12 34.30 -36.44
C ALA A 320 15.86 34.67 -37.25
N ALA A 321 14.70 34.88 -36.61
CA ALA A 321 13.57 35.52 -37.29
C ALA A 321 12.60 36.19 -36.30
N SER A 322 13.01 37.33 -35.75
CA SER A 322 12.10 38.29 -35.12
C SER A 322 12.78 39.66 -35.13
N LEU A 323 12.74 40.34 -36.28
CA LEU A 323 12.87 41.79 -36.43
C LEU A 323 12.38 42.15 -37.83
N ARG A 324 11.05 42.35 -37.95
CA ARG A 324 10.34 43.32 -38.79
C ARG A 324 8.84 43.05 -38.75
#